data_AF-S4PAV6-F1
#
_entry.id   AF-S4PAV6-F1
#
_cell.length_a   1.000
_cell.length_b   1.000
_cell.length_c   1.000
_cell.angle_alpha   90.00
_cell.angle_beta   90.00
_cell.angle_gamma   90.00
#
_symmetry.space_group_name_H-M   'P 1'
#
loop_
_entity.id
_entity.type
_entity.pdbx_description
1 polymer ?
#
loop_
_entity_poly.entity_id
_entity_poly.type
_entity_poly.pdbx_seq_one_letter_code
_entity_poly.pdbx_strand_id
1 'polypeptide(L)'
;MESPSMDTIYQAISALYDNPNGNEKEKASTWLGDVQKSIHSWKVADQLLQQKKDVPSCFFAAQTMRSKVQHNLSELPQDAVVSLRDTLVAHLEGISADTSPPILTQLSLALADLALQMLTWQNCVSDLIKLFSNKNYFVLLEILTVLPQEIDSSSLKLGENRREEIKTELRANAQDVTFFLKECINSNPNSQIALKIIKCMTSWIQVKAISIQEVPQNAVIGFSLQVLQDHTSINILHDAASDCICAILHCLEDNSNNTEVEKLLFDNVSALEASYHMVVAHEEEEKAANYARVFTELAETFLGKIILSTANGSAHFA
;
A
#
# COMPACT_ATOMS: atom_id res chain seq x y z
N MET A 1 -23.56 8.56 -27.06
CA MET A 1 -22.29 9.12 -27.57
C MET A 1 -21.63 8.03 -28.39
N GLU A 2 -21.25 8.34 -29.63
CA GLU A 2 -20.45 7.41 -30.45
C GLU A 2 -19.10 7.16 -29.77
N SER A 3 -18.50 5.99 -30.01
CA SER A 3 -17.18 5.67 -29.47
C SER A 3 -16.15 6.66 -30.05
N PRO A 4 -15.41 7.41 -29.23
CA PRO A 4 -14.37 8.29 -29.74
C PRO A 4 -13.27 7.49 -30.43
N SER A 5 -12.65 8.08 -31.46
CA SER A 5 -11.50 7.48 -32.13
C SER A 5 -10.25 7.58 -31.24
N MET A 6 -9.33 6.61 -31.37
CA MET A 6 -8.08 6.62 -30.61
C MET A 6 -7.24 7.88 -30.90
N ASP A 7 -7.25 8.37 -32.15
CA ASP A 7 -6.54 9.59 -32.52
C ASP A 7 -7.09 10.81 -31.78
N THR A 8 -8.42 10.92 -31.65
CA THR A 8 -9.07 11.99 -30.88
C THR A 8 -8.70 11.92 -29.40
N ILE A 9 -8.63 10.71 -28.83
CA ILE A 9 -8.23 10.50 -27.44
C ILE A 9 -6.78 10.95 -27.22
N TYR A 10 -5.84 10.51 -28.05
CA TYR A 10 -4.44 10.93 -27.95
C TYR A 10 -4.28 12.45 -28.11
N GLN A 11 -5.02 13.07 -29.03
CA GLN A 11 -4.99 14.53 -29.21
C GLN A 11 -5.51 15.26 -27.97
N ALA A 12 -6.60 14.79 -27.37
CA ALA A 12 -7.13 15.39 -26.15
C ALA A 12 -6.19 15.20 -24.95
N ILE A 13 -5.55 14.03 -24.82
CA ILE A 13 -4.55 13.78 -23.78
C ILE A 13 -3.34 14.71 -23.96
N SER A 14 -2.76 14.78 -25.16
CA SER A 14 -1.66 15.72 -25.41
C SER A 14 -2.07 17.18 -25.18
N ALA A 15 -3.29 17.57 -25.56
CA ALA A 15 -3.80 18.90 -25.26
C ALA A 15 -3.89 19.19 -23.76
N LEU A 16 -4.25 18.20 -22.93
CA LEU A 16 -4.30 18.34 -21.47
C LEU A 16 -2.92 18.57 -20.85
N TYR A 17 -1.91 17.80 -21.29
CA TYR A 17 -0.58 17.83 -20.68
C TYR A 17 0.34 18.90 -21.29
N ASP A 18 0.35 19.06 -22.62
CA ASP A 18 1.39 19.81 -23.34
C ASP A 18 0.96 21.22 -23.79
N ASN A 19 -0.35 21.53 -23.81
CA ASN A 19 -0.83 22.79 -24.41
C ASN A 19 -0.57 24.00 -23.50
N PRO A 20 0.11 25.07 -23.96
CA PRO A 20 0.37 26.25 -23.13
C PRO A 20 -0.90 27.08 -22.83
N ASN A 21 -1.99 26.87 -23.57
CA ASN A 21 -3.25 27.59 -23.37
C ASN A 21 -4.16 26.89 -22.34
N GLY A 22 -4.39 27.56 -21.20
CA GLY A 22 -5.24 27.06 -20.12
C GLY A 22 -6.68 26.74 -20.53
N ASN A 23 -7.30 27.53 -21.43
CA ASN A 23 -8.67 27.27 -21.88
C ASN A 23 -8.77 25.98 -22.71
N GLU A 24 -7.75 25.67 -23.50
CA GLU A 24 -7.72 24.44 -24.29
C GLU A 24 -7.46 23.22 -23.40
N LYS A 25 -6.63 23.36 -22.36
CA LYS A 25 -6.48 22.33 -21.32
C LYS A 25 -7.80 22.04 -20.61
N GLU A 26 -8.57 23.07 -20.26
CA GLU A 26 -9.86 22.90 -19.57
C GLU A 26 -10.90 22.21 -20.47
N LYS A 27 -10.97 22.57 -21.75
CA LYS A 27 -11.83 21.88 -22.73
C LYS A 27 -11.44 20.41 -22.87
N ALA A 28 -10.14 20.12 -23.00
CA ALA A 28 -9.64 18.76 -23.09
C ALA A 28 -9.95 17.95 -21.82
N SER A 29 -9.75 18.55 -20.64
CA SER A 29 -10.07 17.95 -19.34
C SER A 29 -11.56 17.60 -19.24
N THR A 30 -12.44 18.54 -19.59
CA THR A 30 -13.89 18.34 -19.56
C THR A 30 -14.30 17.21 -20.50
N TRP A 31 -13.80 17.22 -21.73
CA TRP A 31 -14.10 16.20 -22.72
C TRP A 31 -13.58 14.81 -22.30
N LEU A 32 -12.35 14.72 -21.79
CA LEU A 32 -11.79 13.48 -21.26
C LEU A 32 -12.59 12.97 -20.05
N GLY A 33 -13.06 13.87 -19.19
CA GLY A 33 -13.96 13.52 -18.08
C GLY A 33 -15.29 12.92 -18.56
N ASP A 34 -15.86 13.43 -19.66
CA ASP A 34 -17.06 12.86 -20.27
C ASP A 34 -16.78 11.51 -20.92
N VAL A 35 -15.60 11.34 -21.55
CA VAL A 35 -15.15 10.04 -22.04
C VAL A 35 -15.04 9.04 -20.90
N GLN A 36 -14.41 9.40 -19.78
CA GLN A 36 -14.27 8.54 -18.60
C GLN A 36 -15.63 8.06 -18.09
N LYS A 37 -16.64 8.93 -18.01
CA LYS A 37 -18.00 8.57 -17.58
C LYS A 37 -18.74 7.63 -18.53
N SER A 38 -18.32 7.55 -19.80
CA SER A 38 -19.00 6.72 -20.81
C SER A 38 -18.74 5.21 -20.60
N ILE A 39 -19.57 4.37 -21.22
CA ILE A 39 -19.35 2.90 -21.27
C ILE A 39 -18.13 2.51 -22.10
N HIS A 40 -17.73 3.37 -23.05
CA HIS A 40 -16.62 3.10 -23.97
C HIS A 40 -15.25 3.21 -23.29
N SER A 41 -15.17 3.86 -22.12
CA SER A 41 -13.91 4.11 -21.41
C SER A 41 -13.19 2.83 -21.00
N TRP A 42 -13.91 1.74 -20.72
CA TRP A 42 -13.31 0.43 -20.46
C TRP A 42 -12.41 -0.03 -21.61
N LYS A 43 -12.94 -0.01 -22.83
CA LYS A 43 -12.23 -0.43 -24.04
C LYS A 43 -11.14 0.57 -24.42
N VAL A 44 -11.40 1.86 -24.28
CA VAL A 44 -10.42 2.92 -24.56
C VAL A 44 -9.20 2.77 -23.64
N ALA A 45 -9.43 2.61 -22.33
CA ALA A 45 -8.35 2.47 -21.37
C ALA A 45 -7.54 1.19 -21.62
N ASP A 46 -8.20 0.08 -21.93
CA ASP A 46 -7.51 -1.16 -22.29
C ASP A 46 -6.62 -0.97 -23.54
N GLN A 47 -7.14 -0.35 -24.60
CA GLN A 47 -6.38 -0.10 -25.82
C GLN A 47 -5.18 0.84 -25.61
N LEU A 48 -5.33 1.89 -24.80
CA LEU A 48 -4.22 2.77 -24.44
C LEU A 48 -3.11 2.02 -23.68
N LEU A 49 -3.49 1.16 -22.72
CA LEU A 49 -2.55 0.33 -21.94
C LEU A 49 -1.90 -0.78 -22.77
N GLN A 50 -2.55 -1.27 -23.82
CA GLN A 50 -1.95 -2.21 -24.78
C GLN A 50 -0.95 -1.52 -25.70
N GLN A 51 -1.28 -0.33 -26.21
CA GLN A 51 -0.43 0.40 -27.17
C GLN A 51 0.81 1.01 -26.51
N LYS A 52 0.73 1.39 -25.23
CA LYS A 52 1.83 1.95 -24.43
C LYS A 52 2.61 3.08 -25.13
N LYS A 53 1.90 3.95 -25.86
CA LYS A 53 2.51 4.95 -26.74
C LYS A 53 3.34 5.98 -25.98
N ASP A 54 2.84 6.46 -24.84
CA ASP A 54 3.47 7.49 -24.02
C ASP A 54 2.96 7.44 -22.57
N VAL A 55 3.73 8.01 -21.65
CA VAL A 55 3.45 8.00 -20.21
C VAL A 55 2.12 8.69 -19.86
N PRO A 56 1.80 9.90 -20.37
CA PRO A 56 0.52 10.56 -20.11
C PRO A 56 -0.69 9.71 -20.50
N SER A 57 -0.64 9.07 -21.66
CA SER A 57 -1.73 8.22 -22.15
C SER A 57 -1.92 6.96 -21.31
N CYS A 58 -0.82 6.29 -20.93
CA CYS A 58 -0.88 5.15 -20.02
C CYS A 58 -1.39 5.53 -18.63
N PHE A 59 -0.98 6.69 -18.11
CA PHE A 59 -1.44 7.18 -16.81
C PHE A 59 -2.94 7.50 -16.83
N PHE A 60 -3.41 8.24 -17.84
CA PHE A 60 -4.83 8.52 -18.04
C PHE A 60 -5.64 7.21 -18.10
N ALA A 61 -5.15 6.22 -18.83
CA ALA A 61 -5.80 4.92 -18.96
C ALA A 61 -5.85 4.14 -17.65
N ALA A 62 -4.73 4.05 -16.92
CA ALA A 62 -4.68 3.36 -15.62
C ALA A 62 -5.59 4.03 -14.58
N GLN A 63 -5.60 5.36 -14.52
CA GLN A 63 -6.51 6.13 -13.66
C GLN A 63 -7.98 5.91 -14.05
N THR A 64 -8.26 5.88 -15.35
CA THR A 64 -9.61 5.63 -15.87
C THR A 64 -10.08 4.22 -15.49
N MET A 65 -9.23 3.19 -15.65
CA MET A 65 -9.53 1.82 -15.22
C MET A 65 -9.91 1.77 -13.74
N ARG A 66 -9.07 2.35 -12.87
CA ARG A 66 -9.35 2.38 -11.43
C ARG A 66 -10.70 3.04 -11.12
N SER A 67 -10.91 4.26 -11.62
CA SER A 67 -12.15 5.00 -11.39
C SER A 67 -13.39 4.22 -11.84
N LYS A 68 -13.30 3.56 -13.00
CA LYS A 68 -14.39 2.72 -13.52
C LYS A 68 -14.64 1.49 -12.66
N VAL A 69 -13.60 0.83 -12.14
CA VAL A 69 -13.74 -0.27 -11.18
C VAL A 69 -14.41 0.20 -9.89
N GLN A 70 -14.04 1.38 -9.37
CA GLN A 70 -14.60 1.88 -8.11
C GLN A 70 -16.06 2.33 -8.22
N HIS A 71 -16.48 2.87 -9.38
CA HIS A 71 -17.75 3.58 -9.48
C HIS A 71 -18.74 2.99 -10.48
N ASN A 72 -18.27 2.17 -11.42
CA ASN A 72 -19.02 1.76 -12.60
C ASN A 72 -18.91 0.27 -12.90
N LEU A 73 -18.43 -0.55 -11.95
CA LEU A 73 -18.28 -2.00 -12.15
C LEU A 73 -19.60 -2.69 -12.50
N SER A 74 -20.73 -2.17 -12.00
CA SER A 74 -22.08 -2.65 -12.29
C SER A 74 -22.51 -2.49 -13.75
N GLU A 75 -21.78 -1.74 -14.57
CA GLU A 75 -21.99 -1.67 -16.01
C GLU A 75 -21.58 -2.96 -16.73
N LEU A 76 -20.75 -3.79 -16.10
CA LEU A 76 -20.21 -5.01 -16.70
C LEU A 76 -21.01 -6.24 -16.26
N PRO A 77 -21.35 -7.16 -17.18
CA PRO A 77 -21.87 -8.47 -16.80
C PRO A 77 -20.78 -9.31 -16.11
N GLN A 78 -21.19 -10.32 -15.34
CA GLN A 78 -20.27 -11.13 -14.53
C GLN A 78 -19.11 -11.73 -15.33
N ASP A 79 -19.36 -12.23 -16.54
CA ASP A 79 -18.32 -12.81 -17.41
C ASP A 79 -17.28 -11.76 -17.86
N ALA A 80 -17.72 -10.51 -18.06
CA ALA A 80 -16.83 -9.40 -18.39
C ALA A 80 -16.01 -8.95 -17.19
N VAL A 81 -16.50 -9.11 -15.95
CA VAL A 81 -15.74 -8.83 -14.73
C VAL A 81 -14.56 -9.81 -14.58
N VAL A 82 -14.78 -11.10 -14.86
CA VAL A 82 -13.68 -12.10 -14.90
C VAL A 82 -12.67 -11.75 -15.98
N SER A 83 -13.15 -11.39 -17.18
CA SER A 83 -12.28 -10.96 -18.28
C SER A 83 -11.48 -9.70 -17.93
N LEU A 84 -12.09 -8.73 -17.24
CA LEU A 84 -11.44 -7.51 -16.77
C LEU A 84 -10.30 -7.80 -15.79
N ARG A 85 -10.52 -8.74 -14.85
CA ARG A 85 -9.45 -9.20 -13.95
C ARG A 85 -8.26 -9.69 -14.74
N ASP A 86 -8.50 -10.59 -15.70
CA ASP A 86 -7.43 -11.20 -16.50
C ASP A 86 -6.71 -10.13 -17.33
N THR A 87 -7.43 -9.14 -17.86
CA THR A 87 -6.85 -7.97 -18.55
C THR A 87 -5.98 -7.11 -17.63
N LEU A 88 -6.44 -6.78 -16.41
CA LEU A 88 -5.65 -6.00 -15.45
C LEU A 88 -4.39 -6.76 -15.01
N VAL A 89 -4.50 -8.07 -14.78
CA VAL A 89 -3.35 -8.94 -14.49
C VAL A 89 -2.36 -8.92 -15.66
N ALA A 90 -2.82 -9.06 -16.90
CA ALA A 90 -1.95 -9.01 -18.08
C ALA A 90 -1.24 -7.65 -18.23
N HIS A 91 -1.93 -6.54 -17.95
CA HIS A 91 -1.32 -5.20 -17.93
C HIS A 91 -0.21 -5.09 -16.88
N LEU A 92 -0.46 -5.62 -15.67
CA LEU A 92 0.49 -5.66 -14.56
C LEU A 92 1.68 -6.60 -14.84
N GLU A 93 1.46 -7.75 -15.49
CA GLU A 93 2.54 -8.63 -15.96
C GLU A 93 3.44 -7.94 -16.98
N GLY A 94 2.88 -7.05 -17.80
CA GLY A 94 3.60 -6.25 -18.78
C GLY A 94 4.33 -5.01 -18.21
N ILE A 95 4.35 -4.82 -16.89
CA ILE A 95 5.09 -3.72 -16.24
C ILE A 95 6.57 -4.07 -16.17
N SER A 96 7.41 -3.13 -16.61
CA SER A 96 8.87 -3.20 -16.55
C SER A 96 9.45 -2.11 -15.64
N ALA A 97 10.76 -2.17 -15.38
CA ALA A 97 11.47 -1.16 -14.59
C ALA A 97 11.37 0.27 -15.17
N ASP A 98 11.13 0.40 -16.47
CA ASP A 98 10.98 1.70 -17.15
C ASP A 98 9.57 2.28 -17.02
N THR A 99 8.61 1.50 -16.50
CA THR A 99 7.25 1.97 -16.34
C THR A 99 7.16 2.98 -15.21
N SER A 100 6.53 4.11 -15.47
CA SER A 100 6.37 5.17 -14.48
C SER A 100 5.66 4.64 -13.21
N PRO A 101 6.21 4.85 -11.99
CA PRO A 101 5.61 4.35 -10.75
C PRO A 101 4.14 4.70 -10.54
N PRO A 102 3.65 5.92 -10.87
CA PRO A 102 2.23 6.24 -10.77
C PRO A 102 1.32 5.34 -11.61
N ILE A 103 1.77 4.84 -12.77
CA ILE A 103 0.99 3.93 -13.61
C ILE A 103 0.84 2.57 -12.90
N LEU A 104 1.94 2.05 -12.35
CA LEU A 104 1.92 0.80 -11.57
C LEU A 104 0.98 0.92 -10.37
N THR A 105 1.08 2.01 -9.61
CA THR A 105 0.20 2.24 -8.45
C THR A 105 -1.27 2.31 -8.87
N GLN A 106 -1.63 3.03 -9.93
CA GLN A 106 -3.03 3.08 -10.41
C GLN A 106 -3.56 1.73 -10.87
N LEU A 107 -2.77 0.93 -11.58
CA LEU A 107 -3.18 -0.42 -11.99
C LEU A 107 -3.29 -1.39 -10.81
N SER A 108 -2.36 -1.30 -9.85
CA SER A 108 -2.40 -2.12 -8.63
C SER A 108 -3.64 -1.80 -7.81
N LEU A 109 -3.98 -0.51 -7.68
CA LEU A 109 -5.20 -0.06 -7.03
C LEU A 109 -6.45 -0.52 -7.78
N ALA A 110 -6.48 -0.41 -9.12
CA ALA A 110 -7.59 -0.91 -9.92
C ALA A 110 -7.82 -2.42 -9.71
N LEU A 111 -6.74 -3.21 -9.63
CA LEU A 111 -6.84 -4.64 -9.37
C LEU A 111 -7.27 -4.94 -7.94
N ALA A 112 -6.78 -4.20 -6.94
CA ALA A 112 -7.21 -4.31 -5.56
C ALA A 112 -8.70 -3.97 -5.41
N ASP A 113 -9.14 -2.82 -5.92
CA ASP A 113 -10.53 -2.38 -5.93
C ASP A 113 -11.45 -3.43 -6.58
N LEU A 114 -10.97 -4.10 -7.64
CA LEU A 114 -11.71 -5.18 -8.30
C LEU A 114 -11.77 -6.43 -7.43
N ALA A 115 -10.65 -6.87 -6.86
CA ALA A 115 -10.58 -8.06 -6.01
C ALA A 115 -11.50 -7.94 -4.78
N LEU A 116 -11.53 -6.76 -4.16
CA LEU A 116 -12.37 -6.49 -3.00
C LEU A 116 -13.88 -6.58 -3.33
N GLN A 117 -14.28 -6.15 -4.53
CA GLN A 117 -15.67 -6.19 -5.01
C GLN A 117 -16.08 -7.55 -5.63
N MET A 118 -15.14 -8.35 -6.11
CA MET A 118 -15.41 -9.57 -6.87
C MET A 118 -15.58 -10.79 -5.96
N LEU A 119 -16.81 -11.06 -5.51
CA LEU A 119 -17.14 -12.19 -4.60
C LEU A 119 -16.73 -13.57 -5.14
N THR A 120 -16.63 -13.72 -6.46
CA THR A 120 -16.24 -14.98 -7.11
C THR A 120 -14.73 -15.23 -7.06
N TRP A 121 -13.92 -14.22 -6.75
CA TRP A 121 -12.47 -14.38 -6.61
C TRP A 121 -12.08 -14.60 -5.16
N GLN A 122 -12.21 -15.83 -4.71
CA GLN A 122 -11.79 -16.24 -3.37
C GLN A 122 -10.27 -16.50 -3.35
N ASN A 123 -9.62 -16.18 -2.24
CA ASN A 123 -8.17 -16.36 -2.02
C ASN A 123 -7.30 -15.57 -3.02
N CYS A 124 -7.71 -14.33 -3.32
CA CYS A 124 -7.04 -13.48 -4.30
C CYS A 124 -5.55 -13.26 -3.96
N VAL A 125 -5.20 -13.15 -2.67
CA VAL A 125 -3.82 -12.99 -2.22
C VAL A 125 -2.95 -14.18 -2.62
N SER A 126 -3.40 -15.40 -2.35
CA SER A 126 -2.66 -16.62 -2.71
C SER A 126 -2.45 -16.74 -4.22
N ASP A 127 -3.48 -16.41 -5.01
CA ASP A 127 -3.38 -16.41 -6.48
C ASP A 127 -2.38 -15.37 -6.98
N LEU A 128 -2.41 -14.15 -6.44
CA LEU A 128 -1.48 -13.08 -6.79
C LEU A 128 -0.03 -13.43 -6.45
N ILE A 129 0.20 -14.04 -5.27
CA ILE A 129 1.53 -14.54 -4.90
C ILE A 129 2.01 -15.59 -5.91
N LYS A 130 1.18 -16.56 -6.28
CA LYS A 130 1.54 -17.59 -7.27
C LYS A 130 1.84 -17.00 -8.64
N LEU A 131 1.08 -15.99 -9.06
CA LEU A 131 1.23 -15.35 -10.37
C LEU A 131 2.50 -14.51 -10.46
N PHE A 132 2.78 -13.68 -9.45
CA PHE A 132 3.79 -12.63 -9.55
C PHE A 132 5.10 -12.91 -8.80
N SER A 133 5.12 -13.75 -7.76
CA SER A 133 6.31 -13.93 -6.89
C SER A 133 7.60 -14.25 -7.66
N ASN A 134 7.53 -15.16 -8.64
CA ASN A 134 8.68 -15.58 -9.45
C ASN A 134 8.88 -14.73 -10.72
N LYS A 135 7.88 -13.95 -11.13
CA LYS A 135 7.92 -13.19 -12.39
C LYS A 135 8.29 -11.73 -12.15
N ASN A 136 7.60 -11.08 -11.22
CA ASN A 136 7.72 -9.67 -10.94
C ASN A 136 7.28 -9.36 -9.50
N TYR A 137 8.16 -9.70 -8.53
CA TYR A 137 7.90 -9.47 -7.12
C TYR A 137 7.74 -7.97 -6.79
N PHE A 138 8.29 -7.06 -7.60
CA PHE A 138 8.12 -5.62 -7.42
C PHE A 138 6.66 -5.18 -7.61
N VAL A 139 6.00 -5.71 -8.64
CA VAL A 139 4.56 -5.50 -8.88
C VAL A 139 3.75 -6.15 -7.77
N LEU A 140 4.13 -7.36 -7.34
CA LEU A 140 3.46 -8.06 -6.25
C LEU A 140 3.50 -7.25 -4.95
N LEU A 141 4.64 -6.66 -4.60
CA LEU A 141 4.78 -5.81 -3.42
C LEU A 141 3.82 -4.61 -3.46
N GLU A 142 3.65 -3.97 -4.62
CA GLU A 142 2.69 -2.87 -4.75
C GLU A 142 1.26 -3.34 -4.54
N ILE A 143 0.86 -4.44 -5.21
CA ILE A 143 -0.49 -4.99 -5.09
C ILE A 143 -0.81 -5.39 -3.64
N LEU A 144 0.12 -6.09 -2.98
CA LEU A 144 -0.05 -6.51 -1.59
C LEU A 144 -0.03 -5.33 -0.61
N THR A 145 0.59 -4.20 -0.96
CA THR A 145 0.57 -2.98 -0.15
C THR A 145 -0.78 -2.26 -0.26
N VAL A 146 -1.30 -2.10 -1.47
CA VAL A 146 -2.52 -1.30 -1.69
C VAL A 146 -3.81 -2.06 -1.38
N LEU A 147 -3.79 -3.40 -1.45
CA LEU A 147 -4.98 -4.21 -1.20
C LEU A 147 -5.56 -4.01 0.21
N PRO A 148 -4.77 -4.07 1.31
CA PRO A 148 -5.28 -3.72 2.64
C PRO A 148 -5.75 -2.28 2.76
N GLN A 149 -5.07 -1.35 2.11
CA GLN A 149 -5.34 0.10 2.20
C GLN A 149 -6.73 0.46 1.63
N GLU A 150 -7.22 -0.29 0.64
CA GLU A 150 -8.51 -0.01 0.01
C GLU A 150 -9.72 -0.62 0.74
N ILE A 151 -9.53 -1.47 1.78
CA ILE A 151 -10.67 -2.07 2.52
C ILE A 151 -11.57 -1.00 3.14
N ASP A 152 -10.95 0.00 3.76
CA ASP A 152 -11.63 1.08 4.48
C ASP A 152 -11.67 2.38 3.65
N SER A 153 -11.37 2.29 2.35
CA SER A 153 -11.44 3.41 1.40
C SER A 153 -12.87 3.91 1.27
N SER A 154 -13.09 5.20 1.55
CA SER A 154 -14.40 5.84 1.40
C SER A 154 -14.90 5.88 -0.05
N SER A 155 -13.99 5.75 -1.01
CA SER A 155 -14.30 5.70 -2.44
C SER A 155 -14.91 4.35 -2.85
N LEU A 156 -14.48 3.27 -2.18
CA LEU A 156 -14.93 1.91 -2.41
C LEU A 156 -16.10 1.62 -1.47
N LYS A 157 -17.33 1.70 -1.99
CA LYS A 157 -18.59 1.57 -1.21
C LYS A 157 -18.87 0.12 -0.78
N LEU A 158 -17.92 -0.52 -0.09
CA LEU A 158 -18.09 -1.86 0.47
C LEU A 158 -19.09 -1.84 1.63
N GLY A 159 -19.88 -2.90 1.76
CA GLY A 159 -20.70 -3.14 2.95
C GLY A 159 -19.86 -3.69 4.09
N GLU A 160 -20.30 -3.47 5.33
CA GLU A 160 -19.57 -3.89 6.54
C GLU A 160 -19.31 -5.41 6.57
N ASN A 161 -20.32 -6.21 6.23
CA ASN A 161 -20.18 -7.67 6.16
C ASN A 161 -19.07 -8.08 5.19
N ARG A 162 -18.98 -7.41 4.03
CA ARG A 162 -17.97 -7.70 3.02
C ARG A 162 -16.58 -7.29 3.50
N ARG A 163 -16.45 -6.15 4.21
CA ARG A 163 -15.17 -5.74 4.83
C ARG A 163 -14.68 -6.80 5.82
N GLU A 164 -15.54 -7.32 6.68
CA GLU A 164 -15.14 -8.34 7.66
C GLU A 164 -14.80 -9.70 7.02
N GLU A 165 -15.49 -10.09 5.94
CA GLU A 165 -15.10 -11.25 5.12
C GLU A 165 -13.69 -11.09 4.56
N ILE A 166 -13.39 -9.92 3.96
CA ILE A 166 -12.07 -9.64 3.38
C ILE A 166 -11.00 -9.61 4.46
N LYS A 167 -11.23 -8.95 5.60
CA LYS A 167 -10.27 -8.95 6.72
C LYS A 167 -9.98 -10.37 7.21
N THR A 168 -10.99 -11.25 7.21
CA THR A 168 -10.82 -12.67 7.55
C THR A 168 -9.97 -13.40 6.51
N GLU A 169 -10.19 -13.13 5.21
CA GLU A 169 -9.35 -13.66 4.13
C GLU A 169 -7.89 -13.18 4.23
N LEU A 170 -7.67 -11.89 4.54
CA LEU A 170 -6.31 -11.37 4.74
C LEU A 170 -5.62 -12.04 5.93
N ARG A 171 -6.29 -12.19 7.08
CA ARG A 171 -5.73 -12.93 8.23
C ARG A 171 -5.35 -14.36 7.85
N ALA A 172 -6.16 -15.04 7.04
CA ALA A 172 -5.87 -16.40 6.57
C ALA A 172 -4.63 -16.47 5.66
N ASN A 173 -4.31 -15.40 4.92
CA ASN A 173 -3.16 -15.32 4.01
C ASN A 173 -1.94 -14.58 4.61
N ALA A 174 -2.03 -14.11 5.86
CA ALA A 174 -0.98 -13.30 6.51
C ALA A 174 0.38 -14.02 6.58
N GLN A 175 0.37 -15.34 6.79
CA GLN A 175 1.58 -16.15 6.85
C GLN A 175 2.27 -16.26 5.49
N ASP A 176 1.50 -16.44 4.41
CA ASP A 176 2.05 -16.50 3.05
C ASP A 176 2.69 -15.17 2.65
N VAL A 177 2.06 -14.05 2.99
CA VAL A 177 2.64 -12.71 2.78
C VAL A 177 3.90 -12.52 3.61
N THR A 178 3.87 -12.88 4.90
CA THR A 178 5.04 -12.75 5.78
C THR A 178 6.22 -13.57 5.28
N PHE A 179 5.96 -14.80 4.80
CA PHE A 179 6.98 -15.65 4.20
C PHE A 179 7.55 -15.02 2.93
N PHE A 180 6.69 -14.55 2.02
CA PHE A 180 7.12 -13.85 0.81
C PHE A 180 8.01 -12.63 1.13
N LEU A 181 7.58 -11.77 2.05
CA LEU A 181 8.34 -10.57 2.44
C LEU A 181 9.69 -10.93 3.09
N LYS A 182 9.74 -12.00 3.88
CA LYS A 182 10.99 -12.53 4.45
C LYS A 182 11.97 -12.96 3.36
N GLU A 183 11.51 -13.69 2.35
CA GLU A 183 12.35 -14.10 1.21
C GLU A 183 12.87 -12.88 0.43
N CYS A 184 12.04 -11.85 0.27
CA CYS A 184 12.46 -10.59 -0.35
C CYS A 184 13.55 -9.86 0.45
N ILE A 185 13.47 -9.83 1.79
CA ILE A 185 14.52 -9.25 2.64
C ILE A 185 15.81 -10.06 2.57
N ASN A 186 15.72 -11.39 2.62
CA ASN A 186 16.89 -12.27 2.58
C ASN A 186 17.65 -12.20 1.25
N SER A 187 16.99 -11.71 0.19
CA SER A 187 17.59 -11.47 -1.11
C SER A 187 18.48 -10.22 -1.18
N ASN A 188 18.71 -9.53 -0.05
CA ASN A 188 19.46 -8.27 0.06
C ASN A 188 18.92 -7.19 -0.89
N PRO A 189 17.68 -6.71 -0.66
CA PRO A 189 17.03 -5.76 -1.53
C PRO A 189 17.77 -4.42 -1.54
N ASN A 190 17.71 -3.71 -2.67
CA ASN A 190 18.08 -2.30 -2.69
C ASN A 190 17.08 -1.47 -1.85
N SER A 191 17.43 -0.22 -1.56
CA SER A 191 16.64 0.62 -0.65
C SER A 191 15.20 0.88 -1.13
N GLN A 192 14.93 0.89 -2.44
CA GLN A 192 13.58 1.07 -2.98
C GLN A 192 12.70 -0.16 -2.75
N ILE A 193 13.28 -1.36 -2.91
CA ILE A 193 12.57 -2.61 -2.63
C ILE A 193 12.38 -2.77 -1.11
N ALA A 194 13.40 -2.47 -0.31
CA ALA A 194 13.30 -2.47 1.16
C ALA A 194 12.18 -1.54 1.65
N LEU A 195 12.06 -0.35 1.07
CA LEU A 195 10.97 0.59 1.34
C LEU A 195 9.60 -0.04 1.08
N LYS A 196 9.43 -0.68 -0.08
CA LYS A 196 8.17 -1.35 -0.45
C LYS A 196 7.85 -2.53 0.48
N ILE A 197 8.84 -3.30 0.88
CA ILE A 197 8.65 -4.42 1.83
C ILE A 197 8.12 -3.90 3.17
N ILE A 198 8.74 -2.85 3.71
CA ILE A 198 8.31 -2.26 4.98
C ILE A 198 6.88 -1.71 4.83
N LYS A 199 6.60 -0.92 3.78
CA LYS A 199 5.26 -0.37 3.53
C LYS A 199 4.19 -1.45 3.35
N CYS A 200 4.52 -2.55 2.67
CA CYS A 200 3.65 -3.71 2.55
C CYS A 200 3.32 -4.26 3.94
N MET A 201 4.33 -4.56 4.76
CA MET A 201 4.10 -5.07 6.13
C MET A 201 3.26 -4.10 6.97
N THR A 202 3.57 -2.79 6.93
CA THR A 202 2.82 -1.75 7.64
C THR A 202 1.34 -1.78 7.27
N SER A 203 0.99 -1.88 5.98
CA SER A 203 -0.41 -1.92 5.53
C SER A 203 -1.18 -3.14 6.07
N TRP A 204 -0.51 -4.29 6.19
CA TRP A 204 -1.11 -5.52 6.75
C TRP A 204 -1.29 -5.45 8.26
N ILE A 205 -0.37 -4.78 8.95
CA ILE A 205 -0.47 -4.51 10.40
C ILE A 205 -1.65 -3.57 10.67
N GLN A 206 -1.79 -2.49 9.90
CA GLN A 206 -2.85 -1.47 10.09
C GLN A 206 -4.26 -2.05 10.02
N VAL A 207 -4.51 -3.04 9.14
CA VAL A 207 -5.80 -3.73 9.05
C VAL A 207 -5.95 -4.89 10.05
N LYS A 208 -5.00 -5.05 10.98
CA LYS A 208 -4.95 -6.12 11.99
C LYS A 208 -5.01 -7.51 11.35
N ALA A 209 -4.34 -7.69 10.21
CA ALA A 209 -4.20 -8.98 9.55
C ALA A 209 -3.05 -9.80 10.15
N ILE A 210 -1.97 -9.13 10.56
CA ILE A 210 -0.83 -9.75 11.26
C ILE A 210 -1.16 -9.93 12.73
N SER A 211 -0.95 -11.14 13.27
CA SER A 211 -1.13 -11.38 14.70
C SER A 211 0.01 -10.74 15.48
N ILE A 212 -0.32 -10.06 16.58
CA ILE A 212 0.68 -9.43 17.44
C ILE A 212 1.67 -10.46 18.04
N GLN A 213 1.24 -11.72 18.18
CA GLN A 213 2.10 -12.82 18.65
C GLN A 213 3.21 -13.19 17.66
N GLU A 214 3.07 -12.84 16.39
CA GLU A 214 4.06 -13.14 15.35
C GLU A 214 5.18 -12.09 15.32
N VAL A 215 4.99 -10.94 15.98
CA VAL A 215 5.93 -9.80 16.00
C VAL A 215 7.37 -10.22 16.33
N PRO A 216 7.64 -11.01 17.39
CA PRO A 216 9.01 -11.35 17.77
C PRO A 216 9.79 -12.14 16.71
N GLN A 217 9.09 -12.87 15.84
CA GLN A 217 9.68 -13.73 14.81
C GLN A 217 9.59 -13.12 13.40
N ASN A 218 8.99 -11.94 13.28
CA ASN A 218 8.75 -11.30 11.99
C ASN A 218 10.03 -10.61 11.49
N ALA A 219 10.57 -11.11 10.39
CA ALA A 219 11.82 -10.61 9.80
C ALA A 219 11.72 -9.14 9.34
N VAL A 220 10.55 -8.70 8.87
CA VAL A 220 10.36 -7.32 8.40
C VAL A 220 10.37 -6.35 9.58
N ILE A 221 9.74 -6.73 10.69
CA ILE A 221 9.72 -5.90 11.91
C ILE A 221 11.13 -5.81 12.51
N GLY A 222 11.85 -6.94 12.59
CA GLY A 222 13.25 -6.94 13.01
C GLY A 222 14.12 -6.05 12.12
N PHE A 223 13.91 -6.09 10.81
CA PHE A 223 14.59 -5.21 9.86
C PHE A 223 14.23 -3.73 10.07
N SER A 224 12.96 -3.39 10.31
CA SER A 224 12.54 -2.02 10.63
C SER A 224 13.24 -1.50 11.89
N LEU A 225 13.35 -2.31 12.95
CA LEU A 225 14.09 -1.94 14.16
C LEU A 225 15.58 -1.72 13.89
N GLN A 226 16.21 -2.55 13.05
CA GLN A 226 17.61 -2.36 12.65
C GLN A 226 17.82 -1.06 11.86
N VAL A 227 16.89 -0.71 10.96
CA VAL A 227 16.93 0.56 10.23
C VAL A 227 16.86 1.74 11.19
N LEU A 228 16.02 1.68 12.22
CA LEU A 228 15.93 2.72 13.26
C LEU A 228 17.14 2.72 14.21
N GLN A 229 17.88 1.63 14.36
CA GLN A 229 19.12 1.64 15.14
C GLN A 229 20.27 2.28 14.36
N ASP A 230 20.27 2.16 13.03
CA ASP A 230 21.28 2.74 12.16
C ASP A 230 20.99 4.23 11.87
N HIS A 231 21.69 5.13 12.58
CA HIS A 231 21.64 6.58 12.35
C HIS A 231 22.05 7.00 10.92
N THR A 232 22.80 6.16 10.20
CA THR A 232 23.23 6.42 8.81
C THR A 232 22.23 5.92 7.75
N SER A 233 21.14 5.27 8.17
CA SER A 233 20.08 4.82 7.27
C SER A 233 19.50 5.99 6.46
N ILE A 234 19.01 5.71 5.24
CA ILE A 234 18.44 6.76 4.39
C ILE A 234 17.06 7.20 4.90
N ASN A 235 16.73 8.48 4.74
CA ASN A 235 15.52 9.08 5.31
C ASN A 235 14.23 8.35 4.95
N ILE A 236 14.06 7.99 3.67
CA ILE A 236 12.86 7.27 3.20
C ILE A 236 12.68 5.90 3.87
N LEU A 237 13.77 5.20 4.21
CA LEU A 237 13.70 3.91 4.92
C LEU A 237 13.44 4.13 6.40
N HIS A 238 14.07 5.14 6.99
CA HIS A 238 13.87 5.50 8.39
C HIS A 238 12.41 5.90 8.65
N ASP A 239 11.82 6.73 7.79
CA ASP A 239 10.42 7.15 7.87
C ASP A 239 9.45 5.95 7.78
N ALA A 240 9.65 5.08 6.78
CA ALA A 240 8.83 3.88 6.64
C ALA A 240 8.98 2.89 7.80
N ALA A 241 10.20 2.75 8.34
CA ALA A 241 10.44 1.93 9.52
C ALA A 241 9.74 2.52 10.76
N SER A 242 9.77 3.83 10.95
CA SER A 242 9.02 4.52 11.99
C SER A 242 7.51 4.30 11.84
N ASP A 243 6.95 4.42 10.63
CA ASP A 243 5.54 4.10 10.36
C ASP A 243 5.17 2.67 10.75
N CYS A 244 6.04 1.71 10.40
CA CYS A 244 5.85 0.30 10.74
C CYS A 244 5.79 0.09 12.25
N ILE A 245 6.76 0.62 13.00
CA ILE A 245 6.79 0.50 14.46
C ILE A 245 5.58 1.19 15.10
N CYS A 246 5.20 2.39 14.65
CA CYS A 246 4.00 3.07 15.14
C CYS A 246 2.72 2.26 14.85
N ALA A 247 2.61 1.61 13.69
CA ALA A 247 1.45 0.77 13.39
C ALA A 247 1.34 -0.45 14.33
N ILE A 248 2.47 -1.04 14.74
CA ILE A 248 2.49 -2.16 15.69
C ILE A 248 2.08 -1.69 17.09
N LEU A 249 2.58 -0.53 17.52
CA LEU A 249 2.26 0.07 18.81
C LEU A 249 0.76 0.37 18.92
N HIS A 250 0.15 1.00 17.91
CA HIS A 250 -1.31 1.17 17.85
C HIS A 250 -2.07 -0.17 17.95
N CYS A 251 -1.56 -1.24 17.32
CA CYS A 251 -2.20 -2.56 17.41
C CYS A 251 -2.09 -3.20 18.80
N LEU A 252 -1.08 -2.81 19.61
CA LEU A 252 -0.93 -3.26 21.00
C LEU A 252 -1.89 -2.57 21.95
N GLU A 253 -2.25 -1.30 21.72
CA GLU A 253 -3.19 -0.55 22.55
C GLU A 253 -4.51 -1.33 22.74
N ASP A 254 -4.99 -1.96 21.67
CA ASP A 254 -6.19 -2.79 21.67
C ASP A 254 -6.00 -4.20 22.26
N ASN A 255 -4.77 -4.67 22.43
CA ASN A 255 -4.41 -6.05 22.79
C ASN A 255 -3.67 -6.14 24.14
N SER A 256 -4.37 -5.78 25.22
CA SER A 256 -3.83 -5.58 26.58
C SER A 256 -3.17 -6.78 27.30
N ASN A 257 -3.08 -7.95 26.67
CA ASN A 257 -2.69 -9.21 27.30
C ASN A 257 -1.37 -9.82 26.80
N ASN A 258 -0.58 -9.13 25.97
CA ASN A 258 0.66 -9.69 25.41
C ASN A 258 1.93 -9.08 26.02
N THR A 259 2.20 -9.41 27.28
CA THR A 259 3.33 -8.85 28.05
C THR A 259 4.70 -9.12 27.42
N GLU A 260 4.87 -10.22 26.67
CA GLU A 260 6.15 -10.53 26.02
C GLU A 260 6.43 -9.56 24.86
N VAL A 261 5.44 -9.33 24.00
CA VAL A 261 5.59 -8.41 22.85
C VAL A 261 5.69 -6.97 23.32
N GLU A 262 4.92 -6.59 24.34
CA GLU A 262 5.01 -5.26 24.94
C GLU A 262 6.41 -4.97 25.48
N LYS A 263 6.98 -5.91 26.25
CA LYS A 263 8.34 -5.77 26.77
C LYS A 263 9.36 -5.70 25.64
N LEU A 264 9.23 -6.55 24.63
CA LEU A 264 10.11 -6.55 23.46
C LEU A 264 10.12 -5.17 22.77
N LEU A 265 8.95 -4.60 22.48
CA LEU A 265 8.88 -3.30 21.82
C LEU A 265 9.35 -2.17 22.72
N PHE A 266 9.02 -2.22 24.01
CA PHE A 266 9.52 -1.24 24.98
C PHE A 266 11.05 -1.24 25.05
N ASP A 267 11.67 -2.42 25.19
CA ASP A 267 13.12 -2.57 25.26
C ASP A 267 13.81 -2.07 23.97
N ASN A 268 13.26 -2.43 22.80
CA ASN A 268 13.82 -2.01 21.51
C ASN A 268 13.67 -0.52 21.25
N VAL A 269 12.51 0.08 21.54
CA VAL A 269 12.29 1.52 21.33
C VAL A 269 13.12 2.33 22.32
N SER A 270 13.22 1.88 23.57
CA SER A 270 14.05 2.54 24.58
C SER A 270 15.54 2.51 24.20
N ALA A 271 16.02 1.44 23.55
CA ALA A 271 17.38 1.35 23.03
C ALA A 271 17.68 2.35 21.89
N LEU A 272 16.67 2.97 21.28
CA LEU A 272 16.85 3.97 20.22
C LEU A 272 17.34 5.34 20.74
N GLU A 273 17.40 5.56 22.06
CA GLU A 273 17.89 6.81 22.66
C GLU A 273 19.30 7.20 22.14
N ALA A 274 20.20 6.22 22.06
CA ALA A 274 21.54 6.46 21.54
C ALA A 274 21.53 6.90 20.07
N SER A 275 20.71 6.25 19.23
CA SER A 275 20.56 6.59 17.81
C SER A 275 19.90 7.95 17.62
N TYR A 276 18.93 8.30 18.47
CA TYR A 276 18.33 9.64 18.53
C TYR A 276 19.38 10.72 18.80
N HIS A 277 20.24 10.53 19.81
CA HIS A 277 21.32 11.49 20.09
C HIS A 277 22.29 11.64 18.93
N MET A 278 22.60 10.56 18.21
CA MET A 278 23.43 10.62 17.02
C MET A 278 22.78 11.44 15.91
N VAL A 279 21.50 11.23 15.59
CA VAL A 279 20.85 12.03 14.53
C VAL A 279 20.72 13.51 14.91
N VAL A 280 20.49 13.83 16.19
CA VAL A 280 20.48 15.23 16.67
C VAL A 280 21.87 15.86 16.54
N ALA A 281 22.94 15.13 16.90
CA ALA A 281 24.31 15.63 16.77
C ALA A 281 24.73 15.86 15.31
N HIS A 282 24.11 15.15 14.36
CA HIS A 282 24.35 15.33 12.92
C HIS A 282 23.34 16.27 12.24
N GLU A 283 22.48 16.97 13.01
CA GLU A 283 21.47 17.90 12.50
C GLU A 283 20.45 17.25 11.51
N GLU A 284 20.19 15.95 11.68
CA GLU A 284 19.24 15.18 10.87
C GLU A 284 17.80 15.37 11.41
N GLU A 285 17.21 16.55 11.15
CA GLU A 285 15.90 16.96 11.69
C GLU A 285 14.76 15.98 11.35
N GLU A 286 14.72 15.46 10.12
CA GLU A 286 13.68 14.53 9.66
C GLU A 286 13.68 13.22 10.48
N LYS A 287 14.87 12.67 10.75
CA LYS A 287 15.02 11.47 11.58
C LYS A 287 14.69 11.76 13.04
N ALA A 288 15.12 12.92 13.56
CA ALA A 288 14.79 13.33 14.93
C ALA A 288 13.27 13.43 15.15
N ALA A 289 12.53 13.97 14.17
CA ALA A 289 11.06 14.00 14.21
C ALA A 289 10.45 12.59 14.18
N ASN A 290 11.02 11.69 13.38
CA ASN A 290 10.61 10.28 13.32
C ASN A 290 10.77 9.55 14.65
N TYR A 291 11.90 9.71 15.36
CA TYR A 291 12.05 9.17 16.71
C TYR A 291 11.05 9.77 17.69
N ALA A 292 10.85 11.10 17.66
CA ALA A 292 9.90 11.75 18.55
C ALA A 292 8.48 11.17 18.39
N ARG A 293 8.08 10.87 17.14
CA ARG A 293 6.81 10.18 16.85
C ARG A 293 6.76 8.77 17.43
N VAL A 294 7.80 7.96 17.23
CA VAL A 294 7.87 6.60 17.79
C VAL A 294 7.84 6.61 19.32
N PHE A 295 8.55 7.53 19.97
CA PHE A 295 8.55 7.67 21.43
C PHE A 295 7.20 8.15 21.98
N THR A 296 6.55 9.07 21.28
CA THR A 296 5.20 9.54 21.65
C THR A 296 4.21 8.39 21.56
N GLU A 297 4.23 7.65 20.45
CA GLU A 297 3.37 6.50 20.22
C GLU A 297 3.56 5.40 21.29
N LEU A 298 4.81 5.14 21.68
CA LEU A 298 5.12 4.21 22.78
C LEU A 298 4.47 4.65 24.09
N ALA A 299 4.55 5.94 24.41
CA ALA A 299 3.97 6.50 25.62
C ALA A 299 2.44 6.47 25.59
N GLU A 300 1.81 6.75 24.44
CA GLU A 300 0.35 6.67 24.27
C GLU A 300 -0.14 5.23 24.43
N THR A 301 0.48 4.28 23.72
CA THR A 301 0.16 2.83 23.80
C THR A 301 0.19 2.31 25.24
N PHE A 302 1.13 2.80 26.05
CA PHE A 302 1.32 2.34 27.43
C PHE A 302 0.73 3.28 28.49
N LEU A 303 0.02 4.33 28.10
CA LEU A 303 -0.46 5.38 29.01
C LEU A 303 -1.26 4.82 30.19
N GLY A 304 -2.22 3.94 29.92
CA GLY A 304 -3.07 3.34 30.96
C GLY A 304 -2.24 2.58 31.99
N LYS A 305 -1.22 1.85 31.55
CA LYS A 305 -0.37 1.06 32.44
C LYS A 305 0.68 1.90 33.17
N ILE A 306 1.17 2.99 32.56
CA ILE A 306 2.00 4.01 33.21
C ILE A 306 1.24 4.61 34.40
N ILE A 307 0.00 5.03 34.18
CA ILE A 307 -0.86 5.61 35.22
C ILE A 307 -1.10 4.60 36.36
N LEU A 308 -1.48 3.37 36.02
CA LEU A 308 -1.77 2.33 37.01
C LEU A 308 -0.54 1.94 37.84
N SER A 309 0.61 1.78 37.21
CA SER A 309 1.85 1.43 37.91
C SER A 309 2.27 2.56 38.86
N THR A 310 2.23 3.81 38.37
CA THR A 310 2.59 4.98 39.17
C THR A 310 1.68 5.15 40.38
N ALA A 311 0.37 4.91 40.22
CA ALA A 311 -0.58 4.93 41.33
C ALA A 311 -0.28 3.86 42.40
N ASN A 312 0.32 2.74 41.99
CA ASN A 312 0.75 1.65 42.87
C ASN A 312 2.20 1.81 43.39
N GLY A 313 2.88 2.91 43.06
CA GLY A 313 4.25 3.19 43.50
C GLY A 313 5.34 2.43 42.75
N SER A 314 5.04 1.84 41.59
CA SER A 314 6.00 1.13 40.73
C SER A 314 6.10 1.78 39.34
N ALA A 315 7.19 1.55 38.61
CA ALA A 315 7.29 1.97 37.21
C ALA A 315 6.78 0.86 36.27
N HIS A 316 6.30 1.25 35.09
CA HIS A 316 5.56 0.39 34.17
C HIS A 316 6.39 -0.73 33.48
N PHE A 317 7.72 -0.72 33.59
CA PHE A 317 8.60 -1.85 33.22
C PHE A 317 9.88 -1.86 34.08
N ALA A 318 9.79 -1.45 35.35
CA ALA A 318 10.90 -1.55 36.31
C ALA A 318 11.14 -2.99 36.79
#